data_AF-A0A6P6J7L3-F1
#
_entry.id   AF-A0A6P6J7L3-F1
#
_cell.length_a   1.000
_cell.length_b   1.000
_cell.length_c   1.000
_cell.angle_alpha   90.00
_cell.angle_beta   90.00
_cell.angle_gamma   90.00
#
_symmetry.space_group_name_H-M   'P 1'
#
loop_
_entity.id
_entity.type
_entity.pdbx_description
1 polymer ?
#
loop_
_entity_poly.entity_id
_entity_poly.type
_entity_poly.pdbx_seq_one_letter_code
_entity_poly.pdbx_strand_id
1 'polypeptide(L)'
;MCSTLHTAHAGNTVQRRVRDPDGRWVLKDISIPPAVKEYNRCMGGVDLSVALISYYKVIHKTQKWYKTFFYHFMDIAVVNAFLLYKDITKGKGQVPMHQKAFRVTLVEELAAAAGRPAPSQTPHTAHHKPVHISGHSTAGRLRCRHCQVKTPVKCSSCDVPLCFIPNRDCYNDWHVANNI
;
A
#
# COMPACT_ATOMS: atom_id res chain seq x y z
N MET A 1 -4.67 27.08 -24.97
CA MET A 1 -6.10 27.40 -24.91
C MET A 1 -6.34 28.39 -23.78
N CYS A 2 -6.57 29.65 -24.09
CA CYS A 2 -7.00 30.65 -23.11
C CYS A 2 -8.53 30.70 -23.16
N SER A 3 -9.21 30.15 -22.15
CA SER A 3 -10.67 30.13 -22.08
C SER A 3 -11.22 31.52 -21.75
N THR A 4 -12.22 31.97 -22.51
CA THR A 4 -12.97 33.24 -22.38
C THR A 4 -13.90 33.33 -21.15
N LEU A 5 -13.74 32.46 -20.14
CA LEU A 5 -14.66 32.31 -19.01
C LEU A 5 -14.55 33.41 -17.94
N HIS A 6 -13.47 34.19 -17.92
CA HIS A 6 -13.22 35.17 -16.86
C HIS A 6 -12.92 36.55 -17.44
N THR A 7 -13.50 37.58 -16.84
CA THR A 7 -13.12 38.98 -17.08
C THR A 7 -11.68 39.21 -16.61
N ALA A 8 -10.91 40.05 -17.32
CA ALA A 8 -9.50 40.30 -17.02
C ALA A 8 -9.29 40.90 -15.61
N HIS A 9 -10.24 41.70 -15.15
CA HIS A 9 -10.25 42.32 -13.83
C HIS A 9 -11.65 42.24 -13.22
N ALA A 10 -11.78 41.59 -12.06
CA ALA A 10 -13.03 41.55 -11.29
C ALA A 10 -12.83 41.91 -9.81
N GLY A 11 -11.78 42.69 -9.50
CA GLY A 11 -11.51 43.17 -8.15
C GLY A 11 -11.12 42.09 -7.13
N ASN A 12 -10.87 40.84 -7.54
CA ASN A 12 -10.42 39.79 -6.63
C ASN A 12 -9.02 40.10 -6.11
N THR A 13 -8.82 39.90 -4.80
CA THR A 13 -7.51 40.03 -4.15
C THR A 13 -7.14 38.74 -3.43
N VAL A 14 -5.84 38.54 -3.20
CA VAL A 14 -5.32 37.53 -2.26
C VAL A 14 -4.31 38.20 -1.35
N GLN A 15 -4.31 37.78 -0.08
CA GLN A 15 -3.25 38.16 0.85
C GLN A 15 -1.99 37.37 0.54
N ARG A 16 -0.92 38.10 0.19
CA ARG A 16 0.42 37.56 -0.01
C ARG A 16 1.38 38.17 0.97
N ARG A 17 2.29 37.36 1.49
CA ARG A 17 3.47 37.85 2.19
C ARG A 17 4.43 38.44 1.16
N VAL A 18 4.72 39.72 1.32
CA VAL A 18 5.70 40.47 0.52
C VAL A 18 6.71 41.09 1.45
N ARG A 19 7.94 41.23 0.96
CA ARG A 19 8.98 41.98 1.67
C ARG A 19 8.81 43.46 1.39
N ASP A 20 8.68 44.23 2.46
CA ASP A 20 8.75 45.69 2.38
C ASP A 20 10.18 46.17 2.09
N PRO A 21 10.33 47.43 1.67
CA PRO A 21 11.64 48.05 1.47
C PRO A 21 12.56 47.95 2.69
N ASP A 22 11.99 47.92 3.90
CA ASP A 22 12.69 47.76 5.17
C ASP A 22 13.03 46.29 5.51
N GLY A 23 12.81 45.35 4.58
CA GLY A 23 13.13 43.93 4.70
C GLY A 23 12.15 43.10 5.56
N ARG A 24 11.12 43.73 6.13
CA ARG A 24 10.07 43.07 6.93
C ARG A 24 9.06 42.36 6.04
N TRP A 25 8.53 41.23 6.52
CA TRP A 25 7.44 40.52 5.84
C TRP A 25 6.09 41.11 6.26
N VAL A 26 5.35 41.63 5.29
CA VAL A 26 3.98 42.15 5.51
C VAL A 26 2.97 41.42 4.64
N LEU A 27 1.72 41.37 5.12
CA LEU A 27 0.59 40.89 4.34
C LEU A 27 0.07 42.05 3.49
N LYS A 28 0.06 41.85 2.17
CA LYS A 28 -0.47 42.82 1.22
C LYS A 28 -1.55 42.16 0.37
N ASP A 29 -2.64 42.89 0.14
CA ASP A 29 -3.65 42.49 -0.84
C ASP A 29 -3.15 42.77 -2.25
N ILE A 30 -3.03 41.69 -3.02
CA ILE A 30 -2.60 41.74 -4.42
C ILE A 30 -3.80 41.40 -5.30
N SER A 31 -4.11 42.27 -6.25
CA SER A 31 -5.18 42.00 -7.23
C SER A 31 -4.78 40.82 -8.12
N ILE A 32 -5.70 39.88 -8.30
CA ILE A 32 -5.53 38.72 -9.15
C ILE A 32 -6.67 38.57 -10.16
N PRO A 33 -6.40 37.98 -11.33
CA PRO A 33 -7.46 37.59 -12.25
C PRO A 33 -8.41 36.56 -11.60
N PRO A 34 -9.72 36.59 -11.90
CA PRO A 34 -10.69 35.62 -11.40
C PRO A 34 -10.29 34.17 -11.72
N ALA A 35 -9.70 33.95 -12.90
CA ALA A 35 -9.19 32.64 -13.33
C ALA A 35 -8.19 32.04 -12.33
N VAL A 36 -7.30 32.87 -11.76
CA VAL A 36 -6.29 32.42 -10.78
C VAL A 36 -6.95 32.03 -9.46
N LYS A 37 -7.99 32.78 -9.04
CA LYS A 37 -8.75 32.48 -7.82
C LYS A 37 -9.44 31.12 -7.93
N GLU A 38 -10.10 30.87 -9.06
CA GLU A 38 -10.81 29.62 -9.31
C GLU A 38 -9.87 28.44 -9.49
N TYR A 39 -8.75 28.64 -10.19
CA TYR A 39 -7.68 27.65 -10.28
C TYR A 39 -7.17 27.24 -8.89
N ASN A 40 -6.81 28.21 -8.03
CA ASN A 40 -6.33 27.92 -6.68
C ASN A 40 -7.40 27.24 -5.81
N ARG A 41 -8.69 27.53 -6.02
CA ARG A 41 -9.79 26.84 -5.34
C ARG A 41 -9.85 25.36 -5.69
N CYS A 42 -9.57 25.01 -6.95
CA CYS A 42 -9.73 23.64 -7.46
C CYS A 42 -8.44 22.79 -7.47
N MET A 43 -7.27 23.42 -7.47
CA MET A 43 -5.97 22.74 -7.62
C MET A 43 -5.59 21.79 -6.47
N GLY A 44 -6.08 22.03 -5.26
CA GLY A 44 -5.67 21.28 -4.07
C GLY A 44 -6.19 19.84 -3.99
N GLY A 45 -7.08 19.42 -4.89
CA GLY A 45 -7.70 18.09 -4.83
C GLY A 45 -6.69 16.94 -4.97
N VAL A 46 -5.75 17.07 -5.90
CA VAL A 46 -4.71 16.04 -6.15
C VAL A 46 -3.75 15.97 -4.97
N ASP A 47 -3.25 17.11 -4.50
CA ASP A 47 -2.32 17.18 -3.37
C ASP A 47 -2.94 16.61 -2.09
N LEU A 48 -4.22 16.88 -1.85
CA LEU A 48 -4.94 16.33 -0.70
C LEU A 48 -5.06 14.80 -0.79
N SER A 49 -5.38 14.26 -1.96
CA SER A 49 -5.44 12.81 -2.18
C SER A 49 -4.08 12.14 -1.95
N VAL A 50 -3.02 12.73 -2.53
CA VAL A 50 -1.63 12.27 -2.34
C VAL A 50 -1.22 12.31 -0.87
N ALA A 51 -1.58 13.37 -0.14
CA ALA A 51 -1.32 13.48 1.30
C ALA A 51 -2.06 12.39 2.10
N LEU A 52 -3.35 12.16 1.82
CA LEU A 52 -4.16 11.13 2.47
C LEU A 52 -3.62 9.71 2.26
N ILE A 53 -3.06 9.43 1.08
CA ILE A 53 -2.36 8.17 0.79
C ILE A 53 -1.06 8.10 1.59
N SER A 54 -0.28 9.18 1.60
CA SER A 54 1.04 9.24 2.24
C SER A 54 1.00 8.95 3.74
N TYR A 55 -0.02 9.44 4.46
CA TYR A 55 -0.12 9.27 5.92
C TYR A 55 -0.11 7.83 6.42
N TYR A 56 -0.62 6.88 5.62
CA TYR A 56 -0.76 5.47 6.01
C TYR A 56 -0.25 4.53 4.91
N LYS A 57 0.74 4.98 4.14
CA LYS A 57 1.32 4.19 3.05
C LYS A 57 2.04 2.95 3.60
N VAL A 58 1.59 1.77 3.22
CA VAL A 58 2.28 0.51 3.56
C VAL A 58 3.35 0.25 2.50
N ILE A 59 4.59 0.62 2.78
CA ILE A 59 5.70 0.48 1.84
C ILE A 59 6.12 -1.00 1.75
N HIS A 60 5.67 -1.70 0.70
CA HIS A 60 6.17 -3.03 0.36
C HIS A 60 7.35 -2.92 -0.61
N LYS A 61 8.58 -3.21 -0.15
CA LYS A 61 9.74 -3.34 -1.04
C LYS A 61 9.53 -4.54 -1.97
N THR A 62 9.45 -4.29 -3.28
CA THR A 62 9.23 -5.31 -4.30
C THR A 62 10.15 -5.08 -5.49
N GLN A 63 10.72 -6.16 -6.04
CA GLN A 63 11.50 -6.14 -7.29
C GLN A 63 10.60 -6.20 -8.54
N LYS A 64 9.29 -6.43 -8.36
CA LYS A 64 8.32 -6.56 -9.45
C LYS A 64 7.51 -5.28 -9.58
N TRP A 65 7.69 -4.56 -10.69
CA TRP A 65 7.07 -3.25 -10.95
C TRP A 65 5.54 -3.24 -10.87
N TYR A 66 4.87 -4.29 -11.35
CA TYR A 66 3.41 -4.38 -11.36
C TYR A 66 2.81 -4.41 -9.95
N LYS A 67 3.55 -4.95 -8.96
CA LYS A 67 3.10 -4.95 -7.57
C LYS A 67 3.02 -3.54 -7.01
N THR A 68 3.91 -2.64 -7.43
CA THR A 68 3.87 -1.23 -7.03
C THR A 68 2.57 -0.57 -7.46
N PHE A 69 2.12 -0.80 -8.71
CA PHE A 69 0.83 -0.31 -9.19
C PHE A 69 -0.34 -0.91 -8.42
N PHE A 70 -0.32 -2.22 -8.18
CA PHE A 70 -1.35 -2.89 -7.40
C PHE A 70 -1.53 -2.28 -6.00
N TYR A 71 -0.43 -2.12 -5.25
CA TYR A 71 -0.49 -1.52 -3.91
C TYR A 71 -0.94 -0.05 -3.96
N HIS A 72 -0.54 0.69 -4.99
CA HIS A 72 -1.01 2.06 -5.16
C HIS A 72 -2.51 2.15 -5.44
N PHE A 73 -3.06 1.25 -6.27
CA PHE A 73 -4.50 1.19 -6.50
C PHE A 73 -5.28 0.82 -5.24
N MET A 74 -4.73 -0.09 -4.42
CA MET A 74 -5.30 -0.41 -3.10
C MET A 74 -5.33 0.82 -2.19
N ASP A 75 -4.24 1.59 -2.11
CA ASP A 75 -4.18 2.82 -1.33
C ASP A 75 -5.24 3.84 -1.78
N ILE A 76 -5.39 4.03 -3.09
CA ILE A 76 -6.42 4.92 -3.68
C ILE A 76 -7.82 4.43 -3.32
N ALA A 77 -8.09 3.14 -3.48
CA ALA A 77 -9.40 2.56 -3.17
C ALA A 77 -9.78 2.76 -1.69
N VAL A 78 -8.84 2.53 -0.77
CA VAL A 78 -9.05 2.74 0.67
C VAL A 78 -9.32 4.21 1.01
N VAL A 79 -8.58 5.15 0.40
CA VAL A 79 -8.80 6.59 0.61
C VAL A 79 -10.16 7.02 0.04
N ASN A 80 -10.54 6.55 -1.14
CA ASN A 80 -11.85 6.85 -1.74
C ASN A 80 -13.00 6.29 -0.89
N ALA A 81 -12.89 5.05 -0.41
CA ALA A 81 -13.87 4.46 0.48
C ALA A 81 -14.01 5.26 1.79
N PHE A 82 -12.90 5.75 2.34
CA PHE A 82 -12.92 6.62 3.53
C PHE A 82 -13.62 7.96 3.28
N LEU A 83 -13.40 8.60 2.12
CA LEU A 83 -14.09 9.84 1.76
C LEU A 83 -15.60 9.62 1.63
N LEU A 84 -16.01 8.56 0.93
CA LEU A 84 -17.43 8.18 0.83
C LEU A 84 -18.05 7.90 2.19
N TYR A 85 -17.37 7.16 3.06
CA TYR A 85 -17.80 6.93 4.43
C TYR A 85 -18.01 8.25 5.18
N LYS A 86 -17.05 9.17 5.11
CA LYS A 86 -17.17 10.49 5.76
C LYS A 86 -18.39 11.27 5.29
N ASP A 87 -18.65 11.28 3.98
CA ASP A 87 -19.77 12.03 3.41
C ASP A 87 -21.11 11.42 3.83
N ILE A 88 -21.21 10.08 3.81
CA ILE A 88 -22.41 9.36 4.25
C ILE A 88 -22.67 9.59 5.76
N THR A 89 -21.63 9.49 6.60
CA THR A 89 -21.77 9.66 8.06
C THR A 89 -22.14 11.10 8.42
N LYS A 90 -21.56 12.10 7.74
CA LYS A 90 -21.96 13.50 7.89
C LYS A 90 -23.40 13.74 7.44
N GLY A 91 -23.82 13.12 6.33
CA GLY A 91 -25.21 13.19 5.86
C GLY A 91 -26.22 12.63 6.86
N LYS A 92 -25.79 11.69 7.72
CA LYS A 92 -26.57 11.14 8.83
C LYS A 92 -26.48 11.97 10.13
N GLY A 93 -25.79 13.11 10.13
CA GLY A 93 -25.58 13.95 11.31
C GLY A 93 -24.60 13.37 12.34
N GLN A 94 -23.84 12.34 11.97
CA GLN A 94 -22.88 11.68 12.86
C GLN A 94 -21.47 12.22 12.64
N VAL A 95 -20.63 12.12 13.67
CA VAL A 95 -19.21 12.47 13.56
C VAL A 95 -18.46 11.29 12.92
N PRO A 96 -17.82 11.47 11.74
CA PRO A 96 -17.05 10.41 11.11
C PRO A 96 -15.82 10.05 11.94
N MET A 97 -15.49 8.76 11.97
CA MET A 97 -14.22 8.33 12.57
C MET A 97 -13.00 8.83 11.79
N HIS A 98 -11.86 8.90 12.47
CA HIS A 98 -10.58 9.26 11.85
C HIS A 98 -10.08 8.16 10.89
N GLN A 99 -9.24 8.53 9.92
CA GLN A 99 -8.76 7.62 8.86
C GLN A 99 -8.09 6.36 9.40
N LYS A 100 -7.33 6.46 10.50
CA LYS A 100 -6.70 5.31 11.17
C LYS A 100 -7.74 4.30 11.67
N ALA A 101 -8.77 4.79 12.39
CA ALA A 101 -9.83 3.94 12.93
C ALA A 101 -10.59 3.24 11.80
N PHE A 102 -10.93 3.99 10.74
CA PHE A 102 -11.57 3.44 9.55
C PHE A 102 -10.77 2.29 8.94
N ARG A 103 -9.45 2.46 8.78
CA ARG A 103 -8.57 1.42 8.23
C ARG A 103 -8.51 0.17 9.11
N VAL A 104 -8.47 0.32 10.44
CA VAL A 104 -8.46 -0.81 11.37
C VAL A 104 -9.77 -1.60 11.25
N THR A 105 -10.92 -0.92 11.32
CA THR A 105 -12.24 -1.55 11.15
C THR A 105 -12.36 -2.25 9.79
N LEU A 106 -11.91 -1.61 8.71
CA LEU A 106 -11.92 -2.21 7.37
C LEU A 106 -11.11 -3.51 7.32
N VAL A 107 -9.94 -3.56 7.96
CA VAL A 107 -9.10 -4.77 8.00
C VAL A 107 -9.77 -5.88 8.80
N GLU A 108 -10.38 -5.57 9.94
CA GLU A 108 -11.12 -6.54 10.76
C GLU A 108 -12.30 -7.14 10.00
N GLU A 109 -13.10 -6.31 9.32
CA GLU A 109 -14.23 -6.74 8.51
C GLU A 109 -13.79 -7.63 7.33
N LEU A 110 -12.73 -7.24 6.62
CA LEU A 110 -12.17 -8.04 5.52
C LEU A 110 -11.61 -9.38 6.01
N ALA A 111 -10.94 -9.40 7.17
CA ALA A 111 -10.41 -10.62 7.77
C ALA A 111 -11.53 -11.59 8.20
N ALA A 112 -12.62 -11.06 8.75
CA ALA A 112 -13.80 -11.85 9.09
C ALA A 112 -14.48 -12.42 7.83
N ALA A 113 -14.60 -11.62 6.77
CA ALA A 113 -15.22 -12.04 5.51
C ALA A 113 -14.39 -13.08 4.74
N ALA A 114 -13.06 -13.04 4.86
CA ALA A 114 -12.17 -13.99 4.19
C ALA A 114 -12.25 -15.43 4.77
N GLY A 115 -12.97 -15.64 5.87
CA GLY A 115 -12.98 -16.88 6.62
C GLY A 115 -11.67 -17.08 7.39
N ARG A 116 -11.73 -17.75 8.55
CA ARG A 116 -10.49 -18.14 9.24
C ARG A 116 -9.70 -19.05 8.30
N PRO A 117 -8.40 -18.80 8.04
CA PRO A 117 -7.55 -19.84 7.49
C PRO A 117 -7.72 -21.06 8.41
N ALA A 118 -7.97 -22.22 7.82
CA ALA A 118 -8.10 -23.47 8.56
C ALA A 118 -6.94 -23.54 9.57
N PRO A 119 -7.20 -23.90 10.84
CA PRO A 119 -6.15 -23.98 11.84
C PRO A 119 -5.01 -24.81 11.25
N SER A 120 -3.83 -24.19 11.13
CA SER A 120 -2.59 -24.90 10.83
C SER A 120 -2.51 -26.04 11.83
N GLN A 121 -2.62 -27.26 11.32
CA GLN A 121 -2.63 -28.46 12.14
C GLN A 121 -1.43 -28.42 13.09
N THR A 122 -1.71 -28.67 14.37
CA THR A 122 -0.71 -28.92 15.42
C THR A 122 0.33 -29.94 14.93
N PRO A 123 1.57 -29.94 15.48
CA PRO A 123 2.64 -30.82 15.05
C PRO A 123 2.33 -32.27 15.45
N HIS A 124 1.47 -32.93 14.69
CA HIS A 124 1.28 -34.37 14.71
C HIS A 124 2.45 -34.95 13.95
N THR A 125 3.52 -35.37 14.65
CA THR A 125 4.58 -36.30 14.19
C THR A 125 4.66 -36.38 12.67
N ALA A 126 4.96 -35.24 12.04
CA ALA A 126 4.78 -35.14 10.61
C ALA A 126 5.97 -35.87 10.02
N HIS A 127 5.76 -36.92 9.24
CA HIS A 127 6.86 -37.58 8.57
C HIS A 127 7.47 -36.59 7.57
N HIS A 128 8.55 -35.92 7.99
CA HIS A 128 9.32 -35.00 7.15
C HIS A 128 9.97 -35.82 6.05
N LYS A 129 9.35 -35.82 4.87
CA LYS A 129 9.86 -36.50 3.69
C LYS A 129 10.14 -35.50 2.56
N PRO A 130 11.27 -35.64 1.85
CA PRO A 130 11.50 -34.90 0.62
C PRO A 130 10.54 -35.38 -0.48
N VAL A 131 9.86 -34.43 -1.13
CA VAL A 131 8.99 -34.67 -2.28
C VAL A 131 9.37 -33.77 -3.44
N HIS A 132 9.21 -34.26 -4.67
CA HIS A 132 9.42 -33.45 -5.86
C HIS A 132 8.26 -32.47 -6.06
N ILE A 133 8.60 -31.21 -6.36
CA ILE A 133 7.62 -30.12 -6.56
C ILE A 133 6.78 -30.37 -7.83
N SER A 134 7.37 -31.01 -8.83
CA SER A 134 6.74 -31.34 -10.10
C SER A 134 7.36 -32.62 -10.69
N GLY A 135 6.60 -33.32 -11.55
CA GLY A 135 7.08 -34.50 -12.26
C GLY A 135 8.02 -34.22 -13.44
N HIS A 136 8.23 -32.95 -13.81
CA HIS A 136 9.06 -32.54 -14.94
C HIS A 136 10.31 -31.78 -14.45
N SER A 137 11.49 -32.19 -14.94
CA SER A 137 12.77 -31.88 -14.28
C SER A 137 13.14 -30.39 -14.18
N THR A 138 12.61 -29.51 -15.02
CA THR A 138 12.94 -28.07 -15.07
C THR A 138 11.78 -27.14 -14.75
N ALA A 139 10.54 -27.54 -15.00
CA ALA A 139 9.35 -26.73 -14.73
C ALA A 139 8.96 -26.84 -13.25
N GLY A 140 8.81 -25.73 -12.53
CA GLY A 140 8.35 -25.73 -11.13
C GLY A 140 9.43 -25.76 -10.05
N ARG A 141 10.73 -25.67 -10.39
CA ARG A 141 11.80 -25.53 -9.38
C ARG A 141 11.67 -24.23 -8.60
N LEU A 142 11.72 -24.31 -7.27
CA LEU A 142 11.69 -23.17 -6.36
C LEU A 142 13.11 -22.87 -5.84
N ARG A 143 13.32 -21.69 -5.24
CA ARG A 143 14.59 -21.36 -4.59
C ARG A 143 14.64 -22.02 -3.21
N CYS A 144 15.73 -22.71 -2.91
CA CYS A 144 16.00 -23.29 -1.61
C CYS A 144 15.97 -22.20 -0.52
N ARG A 145 15.25 -22.45 0.57
CA ARG A 145 15.11 -21.49 1.67
C ARG A 145 16.45 -21.21 2.39
N HIS A 146 17.35 -22.19 2.39
CA HIS A 146 18.65 -22.12 3.06
C HIS A 146 19.72 -21.47 2.18
N CYS A 147 19.94 -21.97 0.96
CA CYS A 147 21.05 -21.54 0.10
C CYS A 147 20.64 -20.72 -1.14
N GLN A 148 19.34 -20.45 -1.34
CA GLN A 148 18.78 -19.66 -2.45
C GLN A 148 18.96 -20.24 -3.87
N VAL A 149 19.62 -21.40 -4.01
CA VAL A 149 19.77 -22.13 -5.29
C VAL A 149 18.47 -22.84 -5.67
N LYS A 150 18.19 -22.99 -6.97
CA LYS A 150 17.00 -23.71 -7.45
C LYS A 150 17.03 -25.18 -7.06
N THR A 151 15.95 -25.67 -6.46
CA THR A 151 15.73 -27.06 -6.07
C THR A 151 14.41 -27.58 -6.64
N PRO A 152 14.35 -28.85 -7.09
CA PRO A 152 13.11 -29.51 -7.46
C PRO A 152 12.43 -30.20 -6.26
N VAL A 153 12.98 -30.09 -5.05
CA VAL A 153 12.53 -30.81 -3.85
C VAL A 153 12.02 -29.83 -2.80
N LYS A 154 10.97 -30.22 -2.10
CA LYS A 154 10.47 -29.55 -0.89
C LYS A 154 10.16 -30.57 0.20
N CYS A 155 10.05 -30.12 1.44
CA CYS A 155 9.48 -30.93 2.51
C CYS A 155 7.96 -30.99 2.36
N SER A 156 7.37 -32.18 2.42
CA SER A 156 5.90 -32.34 2.39
C SER A 156 5.21 -31.67 3.58
N SER A 157 5.83 -31.75 4.76
CA SER A 157 5.24 -31.29 6.02
C SER A 157 5.45 -29.80 6.25
N CYS A 158 6.66 -29.29 6.00
CA CYS A 158 6.95 -27.87 6.20
C CYS A 158 6.54 -27.00 5.00
N ASP A 159 6.25 -27.61 3.86
CA ASP A 159 6.04 -26.95 2.57
C ASP A 159 7.19 -26.00 2.17
N VAL A 160 8.41 -26.27 2.66
CA VAL A 160 9.60 -25.45 2.39
C VAL A 160 10.46 -26.11 1.30
N PRO A 161 10.84 -25.38 0.23
CA PRO A 161 11.79 -25.86 -0.77
C PRO A 161 13.21 -25.93 -0.19
N LEU A 162 13.80 -27.12 -0.21
CA LEU A 162 15.14 -27.40 0.34
C LEU A 162 15.93 -28.28 -0.64
N CYS A 163 17.25 -28.09 -0.69
CA CYS A 163 18.13 -28.95 -1.49
C CYS A 163 18.29 -30.31 -0.80
N PHE A 164 18.14 -31.38 -1.57
CA PHE A 164 18.40 -32.75 -1.13
C PHE A 164 19.22 -33.46 -2.22
N ILE A 165 20.50 -33.11 -2.29
CA ILE A 165 21.50 -33.69 -3.20
C ILE A 165 22.82 -33.88 -2.45
N PRO A 166 23.71 -34.80 -2.85
CA PRO A 166 24.91 -35.16 -2.08
C PRO A 166 25.79 -33.97 -1.65
N ASN A 167 25.96 -32.98 -2.52
CA ASN A 167 26.82 -31.81 -2.24
C ASN A 167 26.08 -30.65 -1.55
N ARG A 168 24.76 -30.73 -1.37
CA ARG A 168 23.92 -29.68 -0.75
C ARG A 168 22.73 -30.31 -0.06
N ASP A 169 22.90 -30.66 1.20
CA ASP A 169 21.88 -31.25 2.06
C ASP A 169 21.22 -30.22 2.99
N CYS A 170 20.71 -29.14 2.37
CA CYS A 170 19.99 -28.11 3.12
C CYS A 170 18.69 -28.63 3.75
N TYR A 171 18.20 -29.80 3.31
CA TYR A 171 17.06 -30.46 3.90
C TYR A 171 17.33 -30.81 5.35
N ASN A 172 18.37 -31.59 5.62
CA ASN A 172 18.69 -32.03 6.98
C ASN A 172 19.16 -30.85 7.84
N ASP A 173 20.03 -29.97 7.32
CA ASP A 173 20.51 -28.79 8.04
C ASP A 173 19.36 -27.93 8.59
N TRP A 174 18.32 -27.71 7.76
CA TRP A 174 17.19 -26.87 8.12
C TRP A 174 16.26 -27.54 9.14
N HIS A 175 16.00 -28.85 9.01
CA HIS A 175 15.15 -29.57 9.97
C HIS A 175 15.80 -29.63 11.36
N VAL A 176 17.10 -29.96 11.42
CA VAL A 176 17.90 -29.94 12.66
C VAL A 176 17.88 -28.54 13.30
N ALA A 177 18.10 -27.48 12.52
CA ALA A 177 18.11 -26.11 13.03
C ALA A 177 16.75 -25.62 13.57
N ASN A 178 15.64 -26.24 13.15
CA ASN A 178 14.28 -25.85 13.57
C ASN A 178 13.65 -26.82 14.58
N ASN A 179 14.41 -27.80 15.10
CA ASN A 179 13.92 -28.86 16.00
C ASN A 179 12.72 -29.64 15.43
N ILE A 180 12.78 -29.99 14.13
CA ILE A 180 11.77 -30.80 13.44
C ILE A 180 12.41 -31.96 12.69
#